data_AF-A0A9J6E3I0-F1
#
_entry.id   AF-A0A9J6E3I0-F1
#
_cell.length_a   1.000
_cell.length_b   1.000
_cell.length_c   1.000
_cell.angle_alpha   90.00
_cell.angle_beta   90.00
_cell.angle_gamma   90.00
#
_symmetry.space_group_name_H-M   'P 1'
#
loop_
_entity.id
_entity.type
_entity.pdbx_description
1 polymer ?
#
loop_
_entity_poly.entity_id
_entity_poly.type
_entity_poly.pdbx_seq_one_letter_code
_entity_poly.pdbx_strand_id
1 'polypeptide(L)'
;MRIGSSFLKSVWRPDENAPGDSAKKRRKQFSLQEKVDLLRELDSGKKQIDLCRERGIAPSTVATIWKDREKILKLHRESQLAPTRKRLRLGNFQDVDQAVLTWFKDARLQNIPVSGPMLQEKKPASSPTHLK
;
A
#
# COMPACT_ATOMS: atom_id res chain seq x y z
N MET A 1 8.26 -20.10 -5.30
CA MET A 1 7.23 -21.10 -5.61
C MET A 1 5.84 -20.48 -5.42
N ARG A 2 5.04 -20.39 -6.50
CA ARG A 2 3.64 -19.93 -6.44
C ARG A 2 2.78 -21.17 -6.19
N ILE A 3 2.22 -21.29 -4.98
CA ILE A 3 1.38 -22.41 -4.61
C ILE A 3 0.08 -22.28 -5.41
N GLY A 4 -0.23 -23.32 -6.19
CA GLY A 4 -1.34 -23.38 -7.12
C GLY A 4 -2.69 -23.18 -6.45
N SER A 5 -3.55 -22.40 -7.10
CA SER A 5 -4.92 -22.09 -6.71
C SER A 5 -5.87 -23.29 -6.99
N SER A 6 -5.60 -24.44 -6.39
CA SER A 6 -6.38 -25.68 -6.62
C SER A 6 -7.40 -25.99 -5.51
N PHE A 7 -7.43 -25.25 -4.40
CA PHE A 7 -8.34 -25.53 -3.28
C PHE A 7 -9.63 -24.67 -3.26
N LEU A 8 -9.80 -23.75 -4.21
CA LEU A 8 -10.86 -22.74 -4.19
C LEU A 8 -11.95 -22.90 -5.28
N LYS A 9 -11.90 -23.94 -6.11
CA LYS A 9 -12.95 -24.21 -7.11
C LYS A 9 -14.20 -24.88 -6.52
N SER A 10 -14.14 -25.43 -5.30
CA SER A 10 -15.24 -26.20 -4.69
C SER A 10 -16.25 -25.35 -3.91
N VAL A 11 -15.92 -24.10 -3.56
CA VAL A 11 -16.79 -23.22 -2.75
C VAL A 11 -17.35 -22.03 -3.55
N TRP A 12 -16.91 -21.86 -4.80
CA TRP A 12 -17.35 -20.77 -5.68
C TRP A 12 -18.05 -21.34 -6.93
N ARG A 13 -19.38 -21.40 -6.90
CA ARG A 13 -20.21 -21.51 -8.11
C ARG A 13 -20.71 -20.11 -8.48
N PRO A 14 -20.13 -19.45 -9.50
CA PRO A 14 -20.79 -18.30 -10.11
C PRO A 14 -22.01 -18.80 -10.89
N ASP A 15 -23.11 -18.07 -10.79
CA ASP A 15 -24.36 -18.26 -11.54
C ASP A 15 -24.08 -18.55 -13.02
N GLU A 16 -24.57 -19.69 -13.50
CA GLU A 16 -24.26 -20.29 -14.80
C GLU A 16 -25.27 -19.81 -15.85
N ASN A 17 -25.44 -18.49 -16.00
CA ASN A 17 -26.12 -17.91 -17.15
C ASN A 17 -25.75 -16.43 -17.36
N ALA A 18 -24.62 -16.15 -18.02
CA ALA A 18 -24.34 -14.82 -18.57
C ALA A 18 -23.52 -14.94 -19.88
N PRO A 19 -23.96 -14.30 -20.98
CA PRO A 19 -23.35 -14.43 -22.29
C PRO A 19 -21.97 -13.78 -22.32
N GLY A 20 -21.09 -14.36 -23.13
CA GLY A 20 -19.69 -13.98 -23.26
C GLY A 20 -19.49 -12.50 -23.57
N ASP A 21 -18.76 -11.82 -22.69
CA ASP A 21 -17.91 -10.71 -23.07
C ASP A 21 -16.54 -10.95 -22.43
N SER A 22 -15.50 -10.99 -23.26
CA SER A 22 -14.11 -11.18 -22.85
C SER A 22 -13.52 -9.90 -22.23
N ALA A 23 -14.29 -9.23 -21.39
CA ALA A 23 -13.89 -8.05 -20.65
C ALA A 23 -12.86 -8.48 -19.59
N LYS A 24 -11.57 -8.22 -19.87
CA LYS A 24 -10.46 -8.41 -18.93
C LYS A 24 -10.84 -7.79 -17.58
N LYS A 25 -11.13 -8.63 -16.59
CA LYS A 25 -11.53 -8.20 -15.24
C LYS A 25 -10.47 -7.26 -14.67
N ARG A 26 -10.80 -5.96 -14.56
CA ARG A 26 -9.87 -4.93 -14.07
C ARG A 26 -9.53 -5.24 -12.61
N ARG A 27 -8.24 -5.37 -12.29
CA ARG A 27 -7.78 -5.62 -10.91
C ARG A 27 -8.03 -4.36 -10.07
N LYS A 28 -8.86 -4.48 -9.03
CA LYS A 28 -9.05 -3.42 -8.03
C LYS A 28 -7.77 -3.25 -7.22
N GLN A 29 -7.34 -2.00 -7.05
CA GLN A 29 -6.25 -1.64 -6.14
C GLN A 29 -6.83 -1.07 -4.85
N PHE A 30 -6.38 -1.60 -3.71
CA PHE A 30 -6.78 -1.17 -2.37
C PHE A 30 -5.80 -0.13 -1.82
N SER A 31 -6.33 0.90 -1.21
CA SER A 31 -5.62 1.91 -0.43
C SER A 31 -5.01 1.31 0.84
N LEU A 32 -4.09 2.05 1.46
CA LEU A 32 -3.52 1.67 2.75
C LEU A 32 -4.61 1.56 3.81
N GLN A 33 -5.53 2.53 3.85
CA GLN A 33 -6.65 2.55 4.79
C GLN A 33 -7.55 1.31 4.63
N GLU A 34 -8.01 1.03 3.41
CA GLU A 34 -8.87 -0.14 3.15
C GLU A 34 -8.20 -1.46 3.58
N LYS A 35 -6.89 -1.57 3.39
CA LYS A 35 -6.14 -2.76 3.84
C LYS A 35 -6.09 -2.86 5.36
N VAL A 36 -5.91 -1.75 6.07
CA VAL A 36 -5.90 -1.73 7.54
C VAL A 36 -7.28 -2.08 8.10
N ASP A 37 -8.35 -1.53 7.51
CA ASP A 37 -9.71 -1.84 7.94
C ASP A 37 -10.04 -3.33 7.73
N LEU A 38 -9.61 -3.90 6.59
CA LEU A 38 -9.71 -5.34 6.34
C LEU A 38 -8.97 -6.17 7.41
N LEU A 39 -7.76 -5.75 7.82
CA LEU A 39 -7.00 -6.44 8.85
C LEU A 39 -7.66 -6.35 10.22
N ARG A 40 -8.20 -5.18 10.58
CA ARG A 40 -8.96 -4.99 11.84
C ARG A 40 -10.18 -5.90 11.92
N GLU A 41 -10.91 -6.04 10.82
CA GLU A 41 -12.05 -6.96 10.76
C GLU A 41 -11.63 -8.42 10.93
N LEU A 42 -10.50 -8.82 10.34
CA LEU A 42 -9.96 -10.18 10.52
C LEU A 42 -9.47 -10.41 11.95
N ASP A 43 -8.82 -9.41 12.57
CA ASP A 43 -8.37 -9.47 13.96
C ASP A 43 -9.55 -9.52 14.95
N SER A 44 -10.71 -8.94 14.59
CA SER A 44 -11.95 -9.04 15.37
C SER A 44 -12.58 -10.45 15.37
N GLY A 45 -12.00 -11.40 14.63
CA GLY A 45 -12.44 -12.79 14.56
C GLY A 45 -13.39 -13.10 13.40
N LYS A 46 -13.63 -12.16 12.47
CA LYS A 46 -14.38 -12.46 11.24
C LYS A 46 -13.60 -13.46 10.38
N LYS A 47 -14.31 -14.45 9.83
CA LYS A 47 -13.71 -15.41 8.89
C LYS A 47 -13.39 -14.73 7.57
N GLN A 48 -12.28 -15.11 6.95
CA GLN A 48 -11.87 -14.57 5.64
C GLN A 48 -12.94 -14.78 4.56
N ILE A 49 -13.65 -15.92 4.59
CA ILE A 49 -14.69 -16.26 3.61
C ILE A 49 -15.87 -15.28 3.69
N ASP A 50 -16.34 -15.00 4.91
CA ASP A 50 -17.46 -14.09 5.14
C ASP A 50 -17.08 -12.67 4.70
N LEU A 51 -15.87 -12.24 5.03
CA LEU A 51 -15.34 -10.95 4.62
C LEU A 51 -15.18 -10.84 3.09
N CYS A 52 -14.77 -11.92 2.41
CA CYS A 52 -14.71 -11.97 0.94
C CYS A 52 -16.09 -11.80 0.32
N ARG A 53 -17.11 -12.44 0.90
CA ARG A 53 -18.50 -12.35 0.44
C ARG A 53 -19.07 -10.95 0.66
N GLU A 54 -18.89 -10.39 1.85
CA GLU A 54 -19.39 -9.05 2.24
C GLU A 54 -18.76 -7.95 1.37
N ARG A 55 -17.45 -8.00 1.15
CA ARG A 55 -16.70 -6.95 0.43
C ARG A 55 -16.55 -7.22 -1.08
N GLY A 56 -17.00 -8.38 -1.57
CA GLY A 56 -16.81 -8.81 -2.96
C GLY A 56 -15.34 -8.97 -3.38
N ILE A 57 -14.48 -9.36 -2.45
CA ILE A 57 -13.02 -9.46 -2.67
C ILE A 57 -12.65 -10.91 -2.97
N ALA A 58 -11.74 -11.13 -3.92
CA ALA A 58 -11.22 -12.46 -4.19
C ALA A 58 -10.43 -12.99 -2.97
N PRO A 59 -10.63 -14.26 -2.55
CA PRO A 59 -9.94 -14.83 -1.39
C PRO A 59 -8.41 -14.77 -1.47
N SER A 60 -7.85 -14.90 -2.67
CA SER A 60 -6.42 -14.74 -2.92
C SER A 60 -5.89 -13.34 -2.55
N THR A 61 -6.72 -12.31 -2.69
CA THR A 61 -6.38 -10.93 -2.34
C THR A 61 -6.37 -10.76 -0.83
N VAL A 62 -7.37 -11.26 -0.11
CA VAL A 62 -7.43 -11.22 1.35
C VAL A 62 -6.26 -11.99 1.96
N ALA A 63 -5.95 -13.18 1.45
CA ALA A 63 -4.79 -13.96 1.90
C ALA A 63 -3.46 -13.23 1.71
N THR A 64 -3.29 -12.51 0.59
CA THR A 64 -2.08 -11.71 0.34
C THR A 64 -1.98 -10.53 1.31
N ILE A 65 -3.09 -9.82 1.54
CA ILE A 65 -3.16 -8.71 2.52
C ILE A 65 -2.83 -9.22 3.93
N TRP A 66 -3.37 -10.38 4.32
CA TRP A 66 -3.09 -11.00 5.60
C TRP A 66 -1.63 -11.40 5.79
N LYS A 67 -0.99 -11.89 4.72
CA LYS A 67 0.44 -12.23 4.74
C LYS A 67 1.30 -10.97 4.96
N ASP A 68 0.95 -9.87 4.32
CA ASP A 68 1.68 -8.60 4.42
C ASP A 68 1.23 -7.73 5.61
N ARG A 69 0.46 -8.28 6.57
CA ARG A 69 -0.20 -7.50 7.64
C ARG A 69 0.73 -6.62 8.45
N GLU A 70 1.88 -7.15 8.86
CA GLU A 70 2.83 -6.44 9.71
C GLU A 70 3.40 -5.23 8.99
N LYS A 71 3.75 -5.39 7.71
CA LYS A 71 4.22 -4.30 6.85
C LYS A 71 3.15 -3.23 6.68
N ILE A 72 1.90 -3.63 6.42
CA ILE A 72 0.78 -2.69 6.23
C ILE A 72 0.53 -1.89 7.52
N LEU A 73 0.49 -2.57 8.67
CA LEU A 73 0.27 -1.94 9.97
C LEU A 73 1.43 -1.02 10.36
N LYS A 74 2.69 -1.41 10.10
CA LYS A 74 3.87 -0.58 10.32
C LYS A 74 3.79 0.72 9.52
N LEU A 75 3.54 0.61 8.21
CA LEU A 75 3.42 1.78 7.31
C LEU A 75 2.31 2.73 7.74
N HIS A 76 1.19 2.20 8.25
CA HIS A 76 0.09 2.99 8.76
C HIS A 76 0.42 3.65 10.10
N ARG A 77 1.00 2.91 11.06
CA ARG A 77 1.36 3.41 12.39
C ARG A 77 2.41 4.52 12.33
N GLU A 78 3.44 4.33 11.51
CA GLU A 78 4.52 5.31 11.33
C GLU A 78 4.12 6.49 10.43
N SER A 79 2.87 6.52 9.93
CA SER A 79 2.35 7.54 9.02
C SER A 79 3.26 7.82 7.81
N GLN A 80 4.05 6.81 7.39
CA GLN A 80 5.02 6.93 6.29
C GLN A 80 4.36 7.08 4.93
N LEU A 81 3.08 6.71 4.81
CA LEU A 81 2.30 6.81 3.60
C LEU A 81 0.92 7.38 3.90
N ALA A 82 0.40 8.20 2.98
CA ALA A 82 -0.95 8.69 3.07
C ALA A 82 -1.97 7.52 3.09
N PRO A 83 -3.04 7.59 3.90
CA PRO A 83 -4.06 6.54 3.99
C PRO A 83 -4.71 6.21 2.64
N THR A 84 -4.83 7.21 1.75
CA THR A 84 -5.40 7.09 0.40
C THR A 84 -4.47 6.39 -0.61
N ARG A 85 -3.18 6.23 -0.28
CA ARG A 85 -2.18 5.69 -1.20
C ARG A 85 -2.38 4.19 -1.42
N LYS A 86 -2.46 3.77 -2.69
CA LYS A 86 -2.66 2.37 -3.08
C LYS A 86 -1.36 1.56 -3.21
N ARG A 87 -0.25 2.22 -3.51
CA ARG A 87 1.07 1.60 -3.70
C ARG A 87 1.95 1.79 -2.47
N LEU A 88 2.27 0.68 -1.81
CA LEU A 88 3.09 0.63 -0.59
C LEU A 88 4.59 0.60 -0.91
N ARG A 89 5.07 1.66 -1.57
CA ARG A 89 6.49 1.88 -1.85
C ARG A 89 6.96 3.15 -1.16
N LEU A 90 8.04 3.00 -0.40
CA LEU A 90 8.81 4.08 0.20
C LEU A 90 9.85 4.60 -0.81
N GLY A 91 10.32 5.83 -0.60
CA GLY A 91 11.45 6.38 -1.33
C GLY A 91 12.75 5.68 -0.96
N ASN A 92 13.74 5.74 -1.83
CA ASN A 92 15.04 5.10 -1.60
C ASN A 92 15.87 5.81 -0.53
N PHE A 93 15.63 7.10 -0.29
CA PHE A 93 16.41 7.96 0.58
C PHE A 93 15.48 8.73 1.53
N GLN A 94 14.78 8.01 2.40
CA GLN A 94 13.78 8.61 3.29
C GLN A 94 14.39 9.61 4.28
N ASP A 95 15.63 9.37 4.70
CA ASP A 95 16.42 10.25 5.56
C ASP A 95 16.68 11.59 4.86
N VAL A 96 17.12 11.56 3.60
CA VAL A 96 17.34 12.75 2.77
C VAL A 96 16.03 13.49 2.52
N ASP A 97 14.98 12.76 2.13
CA ASP A 97 13.66 13.34 1.89
C ASP A 97 13.13 14.05 3.16
N GLN A 98 13.33 13.43 4.33
CA GLN A 98 12.91 14.00 5.61
C GLN A 98 13.73 15.24 5.99
N ALA A 99 15.06 15.22 5.80
CA ALA A 99 15.93 16.36 6.08
C ALA A 99 15.56 17.57 5.19
N VAL A 100 15.35 17.33 3.89
CA VAL A 100 14.93 18.36 2.94
C VAL A 100 13.54 18.90 3.29
N LEU A 101 12.60 18.04 3.69
CA LEU A 101 11.27 18.46 4.12
C LEU A 101 11.31 19.33 5.38
N THR A 102 12.12 18.97 6.37
CA THR A 102 12.31 19.77 7.59
C THR A 102 12.88 21.14 7.26
N TRP A 103 13.98 21.18 6.51
CA TRP A 103 14.58 22.45 6.07
C TRP A 103 13.60 23.32 5.26
N PHE A 104 12.81 22.72 4.37
CA PHE A 104 11.84 23.45 3.58
C PHE A 104 10.76 24.11 4.46
N LYS A 105 10.29 23.41 5.50
CA LYS A 105 9.34 23.98 6.47
C LYS A 105 9.95 25.17 7.20
N ASP A 106 11.19 25.03 7.67
CA ASP A 106 11.90 26.11 8.36
C ASP A 106 12.11 27.33 7.45
N ALA A 107 12.54 27.11 6.20
CA ALA A 107 12.71 28.18 5.22
C ALA A 107 11.38 28.91 4.93
N ARG A 108 10.26 28.19 4.91
CA ARG A 108 8.92 28.79 4.73
C ARG A 108 8.47 29.61 5.93
N LEU A 109 8.78 29.18 7.15
CA LEU A 109 8.55 29.97 8.37
C LEU A 109 9.35 31.27 8.36
N GLN A 110 10.54 31.26 7.76
CA GLN A 110 11.40 32.45 7.58
C GLN A 110 11.01 33.31 6.36
N ASN A 111 9.88 33.01 5.69
CA ASN A 111 9.41 33.69 4.48
C ASN A 111 10.42 33.71 3.32
N ILE A 112 11.32 32.72 3.27
CA ILE A 112 12.31 32.62 2.20
C ILE A 112 11.62 32.01 0.96
N PRO A 113 11.68 32.67 -0.21
CA PRO A 113 11.18 32.09 -1.45
C PRO A 113 12.08 30.93 -1.89
N VAL A 114 11.65 29.71 -1.60
CA VAL A 114 12.37 28.50 -2.01
C VAL A 114 12.01 28.14 -3.47
N SER A 115 13.02 28.08 -4.33
CA SER A 115 12.91 27.61 -5.72
C SER A 115 13.31 26.13 -5.87
N GLY A 116 12.89 25.48 -6.97
CA GLY A 116 13.21 24.08 -7.26
C GLY A 116 14.72 23.77 -7.30
N PRO A 117 15.57 24.59 -7.93
CA PRO A 117 17.03 24.39 -7.91
C PRO A 117 17.64 24.44 -6.50
N MET A 118 17.16 25.34 -5.64
CA MET A 118 17.64 25.44 -4.24
C MET A 118 17.37 24.15 -3.45
N LEU A 119 16.24 23.48 -3.71
CA LEU A 119 15.91 22.18 -3.10
C LEU A 119 16.87 21.06 -3.56
N GLN A 120 17.36 21.13 -4.81
CA GLN A 120 18.28 20.12 -5.34
C GLN A 120 19.69 20.29 -4.79
N GLU A 121 20.13 21.53 -4.59
CA GLU A 121 21.45 21.87 -4.05
C GLU A 121 21.54 21.59 -2.54
N LYS A 122 20.44 21.79 -1.80
CA LYS A 122 20.39 21.61 -0.35
C LYS A 122 20.39 20.14 0.10
N LYS A 123 20.50 19.18 -0.82
CA LYS A 123 20.65 17.75 -0.47
C LYS A 123 21.82 17.60 0.51
N PRO A 124 21.60 17.12 1.75
CA PRO A 124 22.68 16.96 2.72
C PRO A 124 23.76 16.06 2.12
N ALA A 125 24.98 16.58 2.00
CA ALA A 125 26.14 15.92 1.39
C ALA A 125 26.71 14.75 2.22
N SER A 126 25.94 14.21 3.18
CA SER A 126 26.43 13.24 4.16
C SER A 126 25.48 12.06 4.30
N SER A 127 25.64 11.05 3.44
CA SER A 127 25.45 9.63 3.78
C SER A 127 26.30 8.81 2.80
N PRO A 128 27.09 7.83 3.28
CA PRO A 128 28.11 7.16 2.48
C PRO A 128 27.43 6.39 1.35
N THR A 129 27.90 6.64 0.13
CA THR A 129 27.62 5.81 -1.03
C THR A 129 27.95 4.36 -0.68
N HIS A 130 26.95 3.54 -0.41
CA HIS A 130 27.14 2.09 -0.47
C HIS A 130 27.35 1.74 -1.94
N LEU A 131 28.63 1.62 -2.30
CA LEU A 131 29.09 1.02 -3.53
C LEU A 131 28.49 -0.38 -3.65
N LYS A 132 28.05 -0.69 -4.87
CA LYS A 132 27.41 -1.95 -5.28
C LYS A 132 28.25 -3.17 -4.98
#